data_AF-A0A1U2ACS5-F1
#
_entry.id   AF-A0A1U2ACS5-F1
#
_cell.length_a   1.000
_cell.length_b   1.000
_cell.length_c   1.000
_cell.angle_alpha   90.00
_cell.angle_beta   90.00
_cell.angle_gamma   90.00
#
_symmetry.space_group_name_H-M   'P 1'
#
loop_
_entity.id
_entity.type
_entity.pdbx_description
1 polymer ?
#
loop_
_entity_poly.entity_id
_entity_poly.type
_entity_poly.pdbx_seq_one_letter_code
_entity_poly.pdbx_strand_id
1 'polypeptide(L)'
;MGRVGGPAPRPCASCPYREDVPSGVWHATEYQKLIAYDSPTSEQPTGLFLCHQTDAADQAARLCAGWVGCHGGEELLAIRMGAVTGSLSPEDVQAAYEYVSPVSLFESGREAAEHGIFEIEDPGEGAIEAIEKISRRRVDIGGR
;
A
#
# COMPACT_ATOMS: atom_id res chain seq x y z
N MET A 1 -14.27 -7.03 -10.68
CA MET A 1 -12.85 -6.85 -10.31
C MET A 1 -12.11 -8.09 -10.77
N GLY A 2 -10.99 -7.95 -11.47
CA GLY A 2 -10.14 -9.10 -11.81
C GLY A 2 -9.59 -9.75 -10.54
N ARG A 3 -9.13 -11.00 -10.66
CA ARG A 3 -8.43 -11.68 -9.56
C ARG A 3 -7.13 -10.92 -9.26
N VAL A 4 -6.87 -10.66 -7.98
CA VAL A 4 -5.69 -9.94 -7.50
C VAL A 4 -4.67 -10.97 -7.00
N GLY A 5 -3.39 -10.81 -7.35
CA GLY A 5 -2.32 -11.64 -6.82
C GLY A 5 -1.90 -11.23 -5.41
N GLY A 6 -1.25 -12.14 -4.67
CA GLY A 6 -0.70 -11.89 -3.34
C GLY A 6 0.30 -10.71 -3.30
N PRO A 7 0.84 -10.36 -2.11
CA PRO A 7 1.74 -9.22 -1.97
C PRO A 7 2.91 -9.29 -2.96
N ALA A 8 3.35 -8.12 -3.44
CA ALA A 8 4.60 -8.05 -4.18
C ALA A 8 5.77 -8.54 -3.30
N PRO A 9 6.85 -9.12 -3.86
CA PRO A 9 7.95 -9.67 -3.06
C PRO A 9 8.67 -8.66 -2.16
N ARG A 10 8.53 -7.36 -2.44
CA ARG A 10 9.11 -6.27 -1.66
C ARG A 10 8.24 -5.00 -1.84
N PRO A 11 8.09 -4.16 -0.81
CA PRO A 11 7.47 -2.84 -0.95
C PRO A 11 8.27 -1.96 -1.93
N CYS A 12 7.59 -1.28 -2.84
CA CYS A 12 8.25 -0.40 -3.80
C CYS A 12 9.07 0.72 -3.12
N ALA A 13 10.01 1.32 -3.85
CA ALA A 13 10.86 2.42 -3.35
C ALA A 13 10.08 3.62 -2.82
N SER A 14 8.90 3.87 -3.38
CA SER A 14 8.00 4.96 -3.01
C SER A 14 6.83 4.48 -2.12
N CYS A 15 6.92 3.30 -1.50
CA CYS A 15 5.83 2.79 -0.66
C CYS A 15 5.67 3.68 0.57
N PRO A 16 4.45 4.16 0.88
CA PRO A 16 4.25 5.06 2.02
C PRO A 16 4.50 4.39 3.38
N TYR A 17 4.50 3.05 3.43
CA TYR A 17 4.76 2.30 4.66
C TYR A 17 6.25 2.11 4.97
N ARG A 18 7.18 2.43 4.05
CA ARG A 18 8.61 2.24 4.31
C ARG A 18 9.16 3.37 5.17
N GLU A 19 9.97 3.02 6.18
CA GLU A 19 10.64 4.02 7.02
C GLU A 19 11.65 4.88 6.25
N ASP A 20 12.21 4.35 5.16
CA ASP A 20 13.21 5.03 4.33
C ASP A 20 12.60 5.76 3.11
N VAL A 21 11.28 5.89 3.03
CA VAL A 21 10.64 6.72 2.00
C VAL A 21 10.76 8.20 2.37
N PRO A 22 11.01 9.11 1.41
CA PRO A 22 10.87 10.53 1.67
C PRO A 22 9.43 10.91 2.06
N SER A 23 9.29 11.95 2.87
CA SER A 23 7.99 12.58 3.13
C SER A 23 7.49 13.31 1.88
N GLY A 24 6.18 13.52 1.76
CA GLY A 24 5.58 14.33 0.68
C GLY A 24 5.52 13.66 -0.69
N VAL A 25 5.71 12.34 -0.79
CA VAL A 25 5.68 11.62 -2.08
C VAL A 25 4.26 11.45 -2.63
N TRP A 26 3.28 11.19 -1.77
CA TRP A 26 1.89 10.98 -2.17
C TRP A 26 1.00 12.14 -1.74
N HIS A 27 -0.15 12.29 -2.40
CA HIS A 27 -1.15 13.26 -1.97
C HIS A 27 -1.68 12.94 -0.56
N ALA A 28 -2.07 13.95 0.22
CA ALA A 28 -2.48 13.80 1.63
C ALA A 28 -3.59 12.75 1.80
N THR A 29 -4.51 12.68 0.83
CA THR A 29 -5.62 11.73 0.84
C THR A 29 -5.18 10.27 0.71
N GLU A 30 -4.02 10.00 0.12
CA GLU A 30 -3.47 8.64 0.09
C GLU A 30 -2.94 8.22 1.45
N TYR A 31 -2.28 9.12 2.17
CA TYR A 31 -1.83 8.89 3.55
C TYR A 31 -2.99 8.71 4.52
N GLN A 32 -4.06 9.51 4.38
CA GLN A 32 -5.25 9.40 5.22
C GLN A 32 -5.92 8.01 5.15
N LYS A 33 -5.85 7.33 4.00
CA LYS A 33 -6.41 5.97 3.85
C LYS A 33 -5.70 4.95 4.73
N LEU A 34 -4.42 5.15 5.03
CA LEU A 34 -3.60 4.17 5.76
C LEU A 34 -4.09 4.00 7.20
N ILE A 35 -4.49 5.10 7.84
CA ILE A 35 -4.93 5.18 9.24
C ILE A 35 -6.15 4.28 9.49
N ALA A 36 -7.06 4.18 8.51
CA ALA A 36 -8.28 3.41 8.68
C ALA A 36 -8.04 1.90 8.87
N TYR A 37 -6.89 1.39 8.42
CA TYR A 37 -6.53 -0.02 8.61
C TYR A 37 -5.95 -0.33 9.99
N ASP A 38 -5.56 0.69 10.77
CA ASP A 38 -5.13 0.51 12.17
C ASP A 38 -6.31 0.17 13.11
N SER A 39 -7.55 0.38 12.65
CA SER A 39 -8.75 0.09 13.45
C SER A 39 -8.88 -1.40 13.77
N PRO A 40 -9.64 -1.77 14.83
CA PRO A 40 -10.01 -3.17 15.07
C PRO A 40 -10.62 -3.79 13.81
N THR A 41 -10.37 -5.07 13.55
CA THR A 41 -10.74 -5.73 12.29
C THR A 41 -12.20 -5.50 11.87
N SER A 42 -13.16 -5.44 12.81
CA SER A 42 -14.58 -5.20 12.51
C SER A 42 -14.91 -3.80 11.99
N GLU A 43 -14.01 -2.83 12.19
CA GLU A 43 -14.16 -1.42 11.83
C GLU A 43 -13.28 -1.02 10.64
N GLN A 44 -12.38 -1.90 10.21
CA GLN A 44 -11.49 -1.65 9.08
C GLN A 44 -12.27 -1.53 7.75
N PRO A 45 -11.71 -0.81 6.76
CA PRO A 45 -12.20 -0.87 5.40
C PRO A 45 -12.14 -2.29 4.82
N THR A 46 -13.10 -2.62 3.97
CA THR A 46 -13.14 -3.92 3.25
C THR A 46 -12.38 -3.92 1.93
N GLY A 47 -11.91 -2.74 1.48
CA GLY A 47 -11.20 -2.59 0.22
C GLY A 47 -9.78 -3.15 0.28
N LEU A 48 -9.35 -3.85 -0.77
CA LEU A 48 -7.95 -4.26 -0.89
C LEU A 48 -7.07 -3.05 -1.22
N PHE A 49 -5.89 -2.97 -0.60
CA PHE A 49 -4.87 -1.99 -0.97
C PHE A 49 -3.93 -2.61 -2.02
N LEU A 50 -3.97 -2.08 -3.24
CA LEU A 50 -3.20 -2.62 -4.37
C LEU A 50 -1.85 -1.91 -4.53
N CYS A 51 -0.88 -2.63 -5.12
CA CYS A 51 0.41 -2.08 -5.46
C CYS A 51 0.29 -1.05 -6.59
N HIS A 52 0.73 0.18 -6.34
CA HIS A 52 0.70 1.26 -7.34
C HIS A 52 1.63 1.04 -8.56
N GLN A 53 2.42 -0.04 -8.60
CA GLN A 53 3.30 -0.33 -9.74
C GLN A 53 2.55 -0.94 -10.93
N THR A 54 1.30 -1.37 -10.71
CA THR A 54 0.40 -2.00 -11.68
C THR A 54 -0.97 -1.34 -11.62
N ASP A 55 -1.64 -1.20 -12.76
CA ASP A 55 -3.02 -0.71 -12.77
C ASP A 55 -3.97 -1.67 -12.05
N ALA A 56 -5.04 -1.16 -11.43
CA ALA A 56 -5.98 -1.98 -10.69
C ALA A 56 -6.80 -2.93 -11.60
N ALA A 57 -6.97 -2.58 -12.88
CA ALA A 57 -7.59 -3.42 -13.89
C ALA A 57 -6.58 -4.35 -14.59
N ASP A 58 -5.28 -4.23 -14.30
CA ASP A 58 -4.26 -5.11 -14.85
C ASP A 58 -4.39 -6.53 -14.28
N GLN A 59 -4.20 -7.55 -15.11
CA GLN A 59 -4.18 -8.95 -14.66
C GLN A 59 -2.98 -9.24 -13.74
N ALA A 60 -1.94 -8.42 -13.80
CA ALA A 60 -0.80 -8.44 -12.91
C ALA A 60 -1.01 -7.61 -11.63
N ALA A 61 -2.22 -7.11 -11.34
CA ALA A 61 -2.51 -6.41 -10.10
C ALA A 61 -2.20 -7.28 -8.89
N ARG A 62 -1.49 -6.70 -7.90
CA ARG A 62 -1.07 -7.38 -6.68
C ARG A 62 -1.43 -6.58 -5.45
N LEU A 63 -1.54 -7.26 -4.30
CA LEU A 63 -1.61 -6.59 -3.01
C LEU A 63 -0.36 -5.74 -2.76
N CYS A 64 -0.57 -4.58 -2.11
CA CYS A 64 0.52 -3.72 -1.67
C CYS A 64 1.31 -4.42 -0.55
N ALA A 65 2.59 -4.69 -0.81
CA ALA A 65 3.45 -5.41 0.12
C ALA A 65 3.73 -4.64 1.42
N GLY A 66 3.82 -3.31 1.36
CA GLY A 66 3.98 -2.49 2.56
C GLY A 66 2.73 -2.48 3.43
N TRP A 67 1.54 -2.45 2.81
CA TRP A 67 0.27 -2.52 3.53
C TRP A 67 0.10 -3.87 4.25
N VAL A 68 0.32 -4.98 3.53
CA VAL A 68 0.25 -6.32 4.14
C VAL A 68 1.29 -6.48 5.24
N GLY A 69 2.52 -6.01 5.02
CA GLY A 69 3.60 -6.13 6.00
C GLY A 69 3.44 -5.27 7.26
N CYS A 70 2.85 -4.08 7.15
CA CYS A 70 2.62 -3.19 8.27
C CYS A 70 1.45 -3.67 9.15
N HIS A 71 0.36 -4.13 8.54
CA HIS A 71 -0.88 -4.45 9.26
C HIS A 71 -1.01 -5.93 9.66
N GLY A 72 -0.17 -6.81 9.11
CA GLY A 72 -0.30 -8.26 9.28
C GLY A 72 -1.46 -8.81 8.45
N GLY A 73 -1.17 -9.68 7.49
CA GLY A 73 -2.18 -10.17 6.53
C GLY A 73 -3.43 -10.77 7.17
N GLU A 74 -3.28 -11.44 8.31
CA GLU A 74 -4.39 -12.11 9.03
C GLU A 74 -5.33 -11.15 9.79
N GLU A 75 -4.83 -9.98 10.17
CA GLU A 75 -5.58 -8.97 10.92
C GLU A 75 -6.42 -8.07 10.01
N LEU A 76 -6.15 -8.11 8.69
CA LEU A 76 -6.81 -7.30 7.68
C LEU A 76 -8.19 -7.87 7.28
N LEU A 77 -9.26 -7.14 7.59
CA LEU A 77 -10.62 -7.48 7.15
C LEU A 77 -10.71 -7.60 5.63
N ALA A 78 -10.04 -6.71 4.90
CA ALA A 78 -10.03 -6.72 3.45
C ALA A 78 -9.51 -8.04 2.85
N ILE A 79 -8.52 -8.68 3.47
CA ILE A 79 -8.00 -9.99 3.01
C ILE A 79 -9.04 -11.09 3.25
N ARG A 80 -9.70 -11.08 4.42
CA ARG A 80 -10.78 -12.02 4.75
C ARG A 80 -11.96 -11.89 3.78
N MET A 81 -12.36 -10.65 3.48
CA MET A 81 -13.39 -10.37 2.47
C MET A 81 -12.93 -10.78 1.07
N GLY A 82 -11.65 -10.59 0.74
CA GLY A 82 -11.07 -11.02 -0.51
C GLY A 82 -11.17 -12.54 -0.72
N ALA A 83 -10.94 -13.31 0.33
CA ALA A 83 -11.10 -14.76 0.35
C ALA A 83 -12.55 -15.19 0.15
N VAL A 84 -13.50 -14.58 0.89
CA VAL A 84 -14.93 -14.90 0.81
C VAL A 84 -15.52 -14.56 -0.56
N THR A 85 -15.10 -13.43 -1.14
CA THR A 85 -15.59 -12.95 -2.44
C THR A 85 -14.90 -13.61 -3.63
N GLY A 86 -13.83 -14.38 -3.40
CA GLY A 86 -13.02 -15.00 -4.46
C GLY A 86 -12.17 -14.03 -5.28
N SER A 87 -11.98 -12.80 -4.80
CA SER A 87 -11.07 -11.82 -5.43
C SER A 87 -9.60 -12.13 -5.13
N LEU A 88 -9.33 -12.87 -4.06
CA LEU A 88 -8.05 -13.51 -3.75
C LEU A 88 -8.22 -15.03 -3.79
N SER A 89 -7.21 -15.74 -4.28
CA SER A 89 -7.20 -17.20 -4.18
C SER A 89 -6.67 -17.69 -2.84
N PRO A 90 -6.86 -18.97 -2.49
CA PRO A 90 -6.28 -19.55 -1.28
C PRO A 90 -4.76 -19.35 -1.18
N GLU A 91 -4.05 -19.44 -2.31
CA GLU A 91 -2.60 -19.20 -2.39
C GLU A 91 -2.24 -17.74 -2.09
N ASP A 92 -3.00 -16.79 -2.65
CA ASP A 92 -2.76 -15.36 -2.45
C ASP A 92 -3.06 -14.93 -1.00
N VAL A 93 -4.08 -15.55 -0.37
CA VAL A 93 -4.41 -15.34 1.04
C VAL A 93 -3.29 -15.89 1.93
N GLN A 94 -2.82 -17.11 1.67
CA GLN A 94 -1.71 -17.69 2.44
C GLN A 94 -0.45 -16.83 2.30
N ALA A 95 -0.13 -16.39 1.09
CA ALA A 95 1.00 -15.51 0.83
C ALA A 95 0.88 -14.15 1.56
N ALA A 96 -0.34 -13.64 1.77
CA ALA A 96 -0.55 -12.43 2.56
C ALA A 96 -0.34 -12.68 4.06
N TYR A 97 -0.82 -13.81 4.59
CA TYR A 97 -0.69 -14.16 6.00
C TYR A 97 0.77 -14.42 6.41
N GLU A 98 1.54 -15.06 5.53
CA GLU A 98 2.95 -15.38 5.78
C GLU A 98 3.91 -14.26 5.40
N TYR A 99 3.41 -13.13 4.90
CA TYR A 99 4.26 -12.07 4.36
C TYR A 99 5.09 -11.40 5.45
N VAL A 100 6.40 -11.39 5.24
CA VAL A 100 7.37 -10.62 6.04
C VAL A 100 8.09 -9.65 5.13
N SER A 101 8.05 -8.36 5.48
CA SER A 101 8.71 -7.34 4.68
C SER A 101 10.24 -7.48 4.72
N PRO A 102 10.94 -7.49 3.57
CA PRO A 102 12.40 -7.51 3.52
C PRO A 102 13.04 -6.14 3.76
N VAL A 103 12.25 -5.12 4.09
CA VAL A 103 12.68 -3.75 4.43
C VAL A 103 11.86 -3.27 5.62
N SER A 104 12.42 -2.40 6.45
CA SER A 104 11.71 -1.83 7.60
C SER A 104 10.49 -1.04 7.15
N LEU A 105 9.41 -1.21 7.91
CA LEU A 105 8.13 -0.55 7.71
C LEU A 105 7.76 0.16 9.02
N PHE A 106 7.04 1.27 8.91
CA PHE A 106 6.40 1.88 10.07
C PHE A 106 5.49 0.88 10.80
N GLU A 107 5.33 1.05 12.11
CA GLU A 107 4.58 0.10 12.94
C GLU A 107 3.06 0.22 12.72
N SER A 108 2.61 1.34 12.15
CA SER A 108 1.19 1.59 11.85
C SER A 108 0.96 2.43 10.60
N GLY A 109 -0.27 2.39 10.09
CA GLY A 109 -0.76 3.31 9.06
C GLY A 109 -0.73 4.77 9.53
N ARG A 110 -0.97 5.03 10.81
CA ARG A 110 -0.84 6.35 11.43
C ARG A 110 0.57 6.90 11.38
N GLU A 111 1.57 6.14 11.79
CA GLU A 111 2.98 6.58 11.71
C GLU A 111 3.40 6.84 10.28
N ALA A 112 3.04 5.93 9.36
CA ALA A 112 3.27 6.12 7.92
C ALA A 112 2.62 7.40 7.38
N ALA A 113 1.40 7.71 7.83
CA ALA A 113 0.69 8.90 7.43
C ALA A 113 1.31 10.18 8.01
N GLU A 114 1.66 10.17 9.31
CA GLU A 114 2.30 11.30 10.01
C GLU A 114 3.65 11.66 9.37
N HIS A 115 4.49 10.65 9.10
CA HIS A 115 5.73 10.84 8.34
C HIS A 115 5.45 11.38 6.94
N GLY A 116 4.50 10.74 6.23
CA GLY A 116 4.20 11.04 4.84
C GLY A 116 3.71 12.45 4.57
N ILE A 117 2.94 13.04 5.49
CA ILE A 117 2.39 14.40 5.32
C ILE A 117 3.33 15.50 5.81
N PHE A 118 4.43 15.17 6.50
CA PHE A 118 5.32 16.13 7.15
C PHE A 118 5.86 17.22 6.20
N GLU A 119 6.33 16.85 5.01
CA GLU A 119 6.88 17.75 3.99
C GLU A 119 5.96 17.88 2.76
N ILE A 120 4.66 17.65 2.90
CA ILE A 120 3.79 17.57 1.71
C ILE A 120 3.65 18.89 0.95
N GLU A 121 3.73 20.02 1.65
CA GLU A 121 3.62 21.37 1.06
C GLU A 121 4.95 21.86 0.45
N ASP A 122 6.08 21.35 0.94
CA ASP A 122 7.43 21.69 0.47
C ASP A 122 8.32 20.42 0.43
N PRO A 123 8.10 19.51 -0.53
CA PRO A 123 8.78 18.23 -0.56
C PRO A 123 10.26 18.37 -0.88
N GLY A 124 11.12 17.66 -0.14
CA GLY A 124 12.56 17.61 -0.42
C GLY A 124 12.92 16.94 -1.76
N GLU A 125 14.17 17.08 -2.19
CA GLU A 125 14.67 16.57 -3.48
C GLU A 125 14.36 15.08 -3.72
N GLY A 126 14.55 14.24 -2.70
CA GLY A 126 14.26 12.80 -2.81
C GLY A 126 12.78 12.50 -3.06
N ALA A 127 11.87 13.31 -2.51
CA ALA A 127 10.44 13.18 -2.74
C ALA A 127 10.09 13.59 -4.17
N ILE A 128 10.65 14.72 -4.64
CA ILE A 128 10.49 15.20 -6.02
C ILE A 128 10.95 14.14 -7.02
N GLU A 129 12.14 13.55 -6.83
CA GLU A 129 12.66 12.48 -7.69
C GLU A 129 11.74 11.25 -7.72
N ALA A 130 11.19 10.86 -6.56
CA ALA A 130 10.26 9.74 -6.45
C ALA A 130 8.95 10.04 -7.19
N ILE A 131 8.39 11.23 -7.02
CA ILE A 131 7.18 11.70 -7.71
C ILE A 131 7.39 11.65 -9.22
N GLU A 132 8.47 12.25 -9.73
CA GLU A 132 8.76 12.24 -11.17
C GLU A 132 8.88 10.82 -11.73
N LYS A 133 9.54 9.92 -10.99
CA LYS A 133 9.68 8.52 -11.40
C LYS A 133 8.32 7.81 -11.45
N ILE A 134 7.43 8.08 -10.50
CA ILE A 134 6.06 7.56 -10.51
C ILE A 134 5.30 8.12 -11.72
N SER A 135 5.30 9.44 -11.92
CA SER A 135 4.58 10.10 -13.02
C SER A 135 5.03 9.61 -14.40
N ARG A 136 6.32 9.32 -14.59
CA ARG A 136 6.84 8.73 -15.83
C ARG A 136 6.34 7.30 -16.08
N ARG A 137 6.09 6.53 -15.03
CA ARG A 137 5.68 5.11 -15.12
C ARG A 137 4.16 4.92 -15.14
N ARG A 138 3.42 5.76 -14.39
CA ARG A 138 1.98 5.69 -14.18
C ARG A 138 1.32 6.98 -14.66
N VAL A 139 1.21 7.11 -15.99
CA VAL A 139 0.56 8.25 -16.64
C VAL A 139 -0.91 8.43 -16.22
N ASP A 140 -1.52 7.36 -15.73
CA ASP A 140 -2.90 7.28 -15.24
C ASP A 140 -3.07 7.77 -13.79
N ILE A 141 -1.99 7.87 -13.01
CA ILE A 141 -2.00 8.42 -11.63
C ILE A 141 -1.34 9.82 -11.59
N GLY A 142 -0.66 10.22 -12.66
CA GLY A 142 -0.05 11.55 -12.79
C GLY A 142 -1.08 12.66 -13.00
N GLY A 143 -1.75 13.09 -11.93
CA GLY A 143 -2.62 14.27 -11.91
C GLY A 143 -2.26 15.15 -10.72
N ARG A 144 -1.86 16.39 -11.03
CA ARG A 144 -1.54 17.45 -10.06
C ARG A 144 -2.77 17.85 -9.25
#